data_AF-A0A1X0MGC4-F1
#
_entry.id   AF-A0A1X0MGC4-F1
#
_cell.length_a   1.000
_cell.length_b   1.000
_cell.length_c   1.000
_cell.angle_alpha   90.00
_cell.angle_beta   90.00
_cell.angle_gamma   90.00
#
_symmetry.space_group_name_H-M   'P 1'
#
loop_
_entity.id
_entity.type
_entity.pdbx_description
1 polymer ?
#
loop_
_entity_poly.entity_id
_entity_poly.type
_entity_poly.pdbx_seq_one_letter_code
_entity_poly.pdbx_strand_id
1 'polypeptide(L)'
;NVTDDPGVKDALGFLMTREIAHQLSFEKALHSIQPNFPQGKLPGMPEFSRTYYNMSNGDASPRGPWNSDEEFEYVENPLPAVDGGDGTASVMLSEDDEATLMVMKQRTQSDPSAEVPVTGAELGSGEPGAGSGNGNGRL
;
A
#
# COMPACT_ATOMS: atom_id res chain seq x y z
N ASN A 1 -16.45 -15.32 24.58
CA ASN A 1 -16.47 -16.78 24.33
C ASN A 1 -15.10 -17.46 24.36
N VAL A 2 -14.06 -16.84 24.92
CA VAL A 2 -12.69 -17.44 25.01
C VAL A 2 -12.11 -17.40 26.44
N THR A 3 -12.81 -16.78 27.38
CA THR A 3 -12.46 -16.73 28.81
C THR A 3 -13.73 -16.56 29.64
N ASP A 4 -13.70 -17.08 30.86
CA ASP A 4 -14.77 -16.94 31.85
C ASP A 4 -14.46 -15.97 32.99
N ASP A 5 -13.26 -15.37 32.98
CA ASP A 5 -12.87 -14.37 33.98
C ASP A 5 -13.83 -13.16 34.01
N PRO A 6 -14.48 -12.86 35.14
CA PRO A 6 -15.44 -11.76 35.24
C PRO A 6 -14.82 -10.37 34.98
N GLY A 7 -13.58 -10.14 35.39
CA GLY A 7 -12.91 -8.85 35.21
C GLY A 7 -12.57 -8.58 33.74
N VAL A 8 -12.10 -9.61 33.03
CA VAL A 8 -11.86 -9.51 31.58
C VAL A 8 -13.15 -9.28 30.81
N LYS A 9 -14.24 -9.96 31.18
CA LYS A 9 -15.57 -9.75 30.56
C LYS A 9 -16.08 -8.32 30.77
N ASP A 10 -15.90 -7.74 31.95
CA ASP A 10 -16.30 -6.37 32.25
C ASP A 10 -15.49 -5.35 31.43
N ALA A 11 -14.17 -5.50 31.41
CA ALA A 11 -13.29 -4.64 30.61
C ALA A 11 -13.62 -4.70 29.11
N LEU A 12 -13.82 -5.90 28.55
CA LEU A 12 -14.22 -6.06 27.15
C LEU A 12 -15.62 -5.51 26.89
N GLY A 13 -16.56 -5.64 27.84
CA GLY A 13 -17.89 -5.03 27.75
C GLY A 13 -17.81 -3.51 27.59
N PHE A 14 -16.99 -2.86 28.42
CA PHE A 14 -16.73 -1.42 28.30
C PHE A 14 -16.09 -1.07 26.94
N LEU A 15 -15.05 -1.79 26.53
CA LEU A 15 -14.34 -1.50 25.28
C LEU A 15 -15.23 -1.72 24.04
N MET A 16 -16.04 -2.77 23.99
CA MET A 16 -17.03 -2.97 22.92
C MET A 16 -18.04 -1.82 22.86
N THR A 17 -18.47 -1.30 24.02
CA THR A 17 -19.37 -0.14 24.08
C THR A 17 -18.70 1.12 23.54
N ARG A 18 -17.42 1.33 23.85
CA ARG A 18 -16.62 2.44 23.30
C ARG A 18 -16.42 2.29 21.79
N GLU A 19 -16.24 1.08 21.29
CA GLU A 19 -16.12 0.81 19.86
C GLU A 19 -17.40 1.15 19.10
N ILE A 20 -18.58 0.78 19.64
CA ILE A 20 -19.88 1.21 19.07
C ILE A 20 -19.97 2.74 19.01
N ALA A 21 -19.52 3.43 20.07
CA ALA A 21 -19.52 4.89 20.10
C ALA A 21 -18.56 5.48 19.04
N HIS A 22 -17.40 4.85 18.81
CA HIS A 22 -16.47 5.27 17.76
C HIS A 22 -17.05 5.05 16.36
N GLN A 23 -17.64 3.88 16.09
CA GLN A 23 -18.32 3.59 14.82
C GLN A 23 -19.40 4.62 14.51
N LEU A 24 -20.29 4.90 15.47
CA LEU A 24 -21.33 5.92 15.33
C LEU A 24 -20.76 7.32 15.08
N SER A 25 -19.69 7.69 15.79
CA SER A 25 -19.04 8.99 15.62
C SER A 25 -18.42 9.13 14.23
N PHE A 26 -17.73 8.10 13.74
CA PHE A 26 -17.11 8.11 12.42
C PHE A 26 -18.16 8.10 11.30
N GLU A 27 -19.24 7.34 11.44
CA GLU A 27 -20.34 7.35 10.47
C GLU A 27 -21.02 8.73 10.40
N LYS A 28 -21.26 9.38 11.54
CA LYS A 28 -21.77 10.77 11.57
C LYS A 28 -20.81 11.77 10.92
N ALA A 29 -19.51 11.61 11.13
CA ALA A 29 -18.50 12.45 10.49
C ALA A 29 -18.47 12.23 8.96
N LEU A 30 -18.57 10.97 8.50
CA LEU A 30 -18.68 10.66 7.07
C LEU A 30 -19.94 11.26 6.46
N HIS A 31 -21.08 11.27 7.16
CA HIS A 31 -22.30 11.88 6.64
C HIS A 31 -22.28 13.41 6.62
N SER A 32 -21.51 14.06 7.49
CA SER A 32 -21.46 15.53 7.57
C SER A 32 -20.57 16.18 6.49
N ILE A 33 -19.67 15.42 5.88
CA ILE A 33 -18.84 15.85 4.76
C ILE A 33 -19.54 15.42 3.47
N GLN A 34 -20.25 16.33 2.79
CA GLN A 34 -20.89 16.02 1.50
C GLN A 34 -20.25 16.80 0.35
N PRO A 35 -19.93 16.14 -0.78
CA PRO A 35 -20.00 14.68 -1.01
C PRO A 35 -18.91 13.94 -0.23
N ASN A 36 -19.26 12.83 0.44
CA ASN A 36 -18.34 12.04 1.26
C ASN A 36 -17.38 11.16 0.45
N PHE A 37 -17.71 10.93 -0.82
CA PHE A 37 -16.86 10.30 -1.82
C PHE A 37 -16.89 11.14 -3.11
N PRO A 38 -16.35 12.37 -3.10
CA PRO A 38 -16.28 13.17 -4.31
C PRO A 38 -15.44 12.43 -5.35
N GLN A 39 -15.87 12.45 -6.60
CA GLN A 39 -15.00 12.06 -7.70
C GLN A 39 -13.75 12.97 -7.68
N GLY A 40 -12.61 12.41 -8.09
CA GLY A 40 -11.41 13.21 -8.32
C GLY A 40 -11.68 14.35 -9.30
N LYS A 41 -10.81 15.35 -9.32
CA LYS A 41 -10.98 16.51 -10.23
C LYS A 41 -10.98 16.12 -11.71
N LEU A 42 -10.27 15.05 -12.05
CA LEU A 42 -10.25 14.49 -13.39
C LEU A 42 -11.30 13.39 -13.48
N PRO A 43 -12.08 13.34 -14.58
CA PRO A 43 -12.99 12.23 -14.81
C PRO A 43 -12.19 10.93 -14.92
N GLY A 44 -12.71 9.85 -14.33
CA GLY A 44 -12.16 8.52 -14.54
C GLY A 44 -12.32 8.07 -16.00
N MET A 45 -11.56 7.05 -16.38
CA MET A 45 -11.64 6.43 -17.70
C MET A 45 -12.89 5.52 -17.75
N PRO A 46 -13.92 5.84 -18.57
CA PRO A 46 -15.16 5.08 -18.60
C PRO A 46 -14.94 3.58 -18.83
N GLU A 47 -13.97 3.22 -19.68
CA GLU A 47 -13.59 1.85 -20.05
C GLU A 47 -13.08 0.99 -18.88
N PHE A 48 -12.64 1.61 -17.78
CA PHE A 48 -12.11 0.89 -16.61
C PHE A 48 -12.93 1.11 -15.34
N SER A 49 -13.81 2.12 -15.35
CA SER A 49 -14.55 2.54 -14.15
C SER A 49 -15.60 1.54 -13.65
N ARG A 50 -16.03 0.60 -14.51
CA ARG A 50 -17.00 -0.45 -14.17
C ARG A 50 -16.46 -1.86 -14.41
N THR A 51 -15.15 -2.03 -14.60
CA THR A 51 -14.55 -3.34 -14.86
C THR A 51 -13.89 -3.86 -13.60
N TYR A 52 -14.23 -5.09 -13.20
CA TYR A 52 -13.58 -5.78 -12.10
C TYR A 52 -12.65 -6.86 -12.65
N TYR A 53 -11.35 -6.70 -12.44
CA TYR A 53 -10.35 -7.67 -12.86
C TYR A 53 -10.04 -8.67 -11.74
N ASN A 54 -10.17 -9.96 -12.05
CA ASN A 54 -9.69 -11.01 -11.16
C ASN A 54 -8.16 -11.12 -11.26
N MET A 55 -7.45 -10.47 -10.34
CA MET A 55 -5.99 -10.52 -10.26
C MET A 55 -5.46 -11.69 -9.41
N SER A 56 -6.33 -12.56 -8.92
CA SER A 56 -5.94 -13.74 -8.13
C SER A 56 -5.50 -14.86 -9.05
N ASN A 57 -4.29 -15.38 -8.84
CA ASN A 57 -3.78 -16.56 -9.54
C ASN A 57 -4.04 -17.81 -8.67
N GLY A 58 -5.06 -18.59 -8.98
CA GLY A 58 -5.33 -19.87 -8.30
C GLY A 58 -6.81 -20.08 -7.98
N ASP A 59 -7.16 -19.99 -6.69
CA ASP A 59 -8.51 -20.26 -6.19
C ASP A 59 -9.57 -19.33 -6.80
N ALA A 60 -10.81 -19.83 -6.89
CA ALA A 60 -11.93 -19.06 -7.41
C ALA A 60 -12.12 -17.77 -6.60
N SER A 61 -12.06 -16.62 -7.28
CA SER A 61 -12.26 -15.32 -6.63
C SER A 61 -13.69 -15.21 -6.09
N PRO A 62 -13.89 -14.88 -4.80
CA PRO A 62 -15.21 -14.74 -4.21
C PRO A 62 -16.06 -13.73 -4.99
N ARG A 63 -17.29 -14.10 -5.31
CA ARG A 63 -18.28 -13.22 -5.95
C ARG A 63 -19.21 -12.61 -4.91
N GLY A 64 -19.49 -11.31 -5.03
CA GLY A 64 -20.37 -10.54 -4.15
C GLY A 64 -20.81 -9.22 -4.78
N PRO A 65 -21.58 -8.37 -4.07
CA PRO A 65 -22.10 -7.11 -4.61
C PRO A 65 -21.03 -6.12 -5.10
N TRP A 66 -19.78 -6.29 -4.66
CA TRP A 66 -18.64 -5.45 -5.04
C TRP A 66 -17.94 -5.88 -6.34
N ASN A 67 -18.36 -6.99 -6.96
CA ASN A 67 -17.84 -7.50 -8.23
C ASN A 67 -18.88 -8.32 -9.00
N SER A 68 -20.17 -8.09 -8.75
CA SER A 68 -21.27 -8.79 -9.41
C SER A 68 -21.49 -8.25 -10.82
N ASP A 69 -22.00 -9.11 -11.70
CA ASP A 69 -22.30 -8.74 -13.09
C ASP A 69 -23.48 -7.74 -13.21
N GLU A 70 -24.17 -7.45 -12.09
CA GLU A 70 -25.22 -6.41 -12.02
C GLU A 70 -24.63 -5.00 -12.08
N GLU A 71 -23.47 -4.79 -11.45
CA GLU A 71 -22.83 -3.47 -11.38
C GLU A 71 -21.51 -3.40 -12.16
N PHE A 72 -20.84 -4.53 -12.39
CA PHE A 72 -19.49 -4.59 -12.95
C PHE A 72 -19.39 -5.53 -14.15
N GLU A 73 -18.53 -5.19 -15.10
CA GLU A 73 -18.02 -6.12 -16.09
C GLU A 73 -16.89 -6.94 -15.47
N TYR A 74 -17.13 -8.22 -15.21
CA TYR A 74 -16.17 -9.08 -14.54
C TYR A 74 -15.22 -9.76 -15.53
N VAL A 75 -13.92 -9.55 -15.37
CA VAL A 75 -12.85 -10.13 -16.19
C VAL A 75 -12.13 -11.19 -15.38
N GLU A 76 -12.43 -12.46 -15.67
CA GLU A 76 -11.86 -13.60 -14.93
C GLU A 76 -10.37 -13.83 -15.20
N ASN A 77 -9.92 -13.57 -16.43
CA ASN A 77 -8.52 -13.78 -16.83
C ASN A 77 -7.98 -12.51 -17.47
N PRO A 78 -7.56 -11.51 -16.68
CA PRO A 78 -7.03 -10.26 -17.20
C PRO A 78 -5.71 -10.48 -17.94
N LEU A 79 -5.49 -9.66 -18.98
CA LEU A 79 -4.18 -9.55 -19.61
C LEU A 79 -3.21 -8.78 -18.69
N PRO A 80 -1.89 -9.00 -18.82
CA PRO A 80 -0.88 -8.24 -18.06
C PRO A 80 -1.00 -6.72 -18.22
N ALA A 81 -1.52 -6.26 -19.37
CA ALA A 81 -1.85 -4.87 -19.65
C ALA A 81 -3.28 -4.78 -20.18
N VAL A 82 -4.11 -3.95 -19.53
CA VAL A 82 -5.54 -3.81 -19.86
C VAL A 82 -5.83 -2.77 -20.94
N ASP A 83 -4.80 -2.01 -21.34
CA ASP A 83 -4.81 -1.00 -22.39
C ASP A 83 -4.33 -1.54 -23.76
N GLY A 84 -4.02 -2.84 -23.84
CA GLY A 84 -3.48 -3.48 -25.05
C GLY A 84 -1.98 -3.27 -25.28
N GLY A 85 -1.28 -2.63 -24.33
CA GLY A 85 0.17 -2.47 -24.34
C GLY A 85 0.93 -3.71 -23.84
N ASP A 86 2.23 -3.54 -23.61
CA ASP A 86 3.10 -4.55 -22.99
C ASP A 86 3.15 -4.44 -21.46
N GLY A 87 2.41 -3.49 -20.89
CA GLY A 87 2.39 -3.19 -19.45
C GLY A 87 3.51 -2.27 -19.00
N THR A 88 4.35 -1.77 -19.93
CA THR A 88 5.37 -0.78 -19.62
C THR A 88 4.78 0.63 -19.70
N ALA A 89 5.08 1.46 -18.69
CA ALA A 89 4.72 2.86 -18.72
C ALA A 89 5.74 3.63 -19.58
N SER A 90 5.27 4.32 -20.61
CA SER A 90 6.09 5.23 -21.41
C SER A 90 5.41 6.60 -21.53
N VAL A 91 6.22 7.66 -21.61
CA VAL A 91 5.77 9.04 -21.79
C VAL A 91 6.68 9.73 -22.79
N MET A 92 6.12 10.67 -23.56
CA MET A 92 6.92 11.59 -24.36
C MET A 92 7.32 12.77 -23.50
N LEU A 93 8.62 13.06 -23.43
CA LEU A 93 9.15 14.20 -22.70
C LEU A 93 9.55 15.32 -23.66
N SER A 94 9.45 16.56 -23.19
CA SER A 94 10.13 17.68 -23.83
C SER A 94 11.64 17.57 -23.62
N GLU A 95 12.44 18.25 -24.45
CA GLU A 95 13.90 18.26 -24.28
C GLU A 95 14.32 18.79 -22.90
N ASP A 96 13.62 19.79 -22.37
CA ASP A 96 13.87 20.37 -21.05
C ASP A 96 13.55 19.40 -19.90
N ASP A 97 12.44 18.65 -20.01
CA ASP A 97 12.05 17.65 -19.01
C ASP A 97 12.97 16.44 -19.04
N GLU A 98 13.40 16.00 -20.23
CA GLU A 98 14.36 14.92 -20.39
C GLU A 98 15.71 15.29 -19.76
N ALA A 99 16.20 16.51 -20.00
CA ALA A 99 17.43 17.00 -19.37
C ALA A 99 17.32 17.00 -17.84
N THR A 100 16.20 17.48 -17.30
CA THR A 100 15.93 17.49 -15.85
C THR A 100 15.88 16.07 -15.28
N LEU A 101 15.22 15.14 -15.98
CA LEU A 101 15.13 13.73 -15.60
C LEU A 101 16.51 13.08 -15.56
N MET A 102 17.37 13.33 -16.56
CA MET A 102 18.72 12.75 -16.59
C MET A 102 19.59 13.21 -15.43
N VAL A 103 19.49 14.50 -15.04
CA VAL A 103 20.19 15.02 -13.86
C VAL A 103 19.65 14.38 -12.58
N MET A 104 18.32 14.27 -12.44
CA MET A 104 17.72 13.60 -11.29
C MET A 104 18.17 12.14 -11.18
N LYS A 105 18.13 11.41 -12.30
CA LYS A 105 18.56 10.00 -12.39
C LYS A 105 19.98 9.82 -11.90
N GLN A 106 20.91 10.68 -12.33
CA GLN A 106 22.30 10.63 -11.90
C GLN A 106 22.45 10.93 -10.41
N ARG A 107 21.70 11.91 -9.89
CA ARG A 107 21.74 12.28 -8.46
C ARG A 107 21.19 11.18 -7.54
N THR A 108 20.20 10.42 -8.00
CA THR A 108 19.57 9.34 -7.22
C THR A 108 20.14 7.96 -7.52
N GLN A 109 21.17 7.87 -8.37
CA GLN A 109 21.79 6.61 -8.67
C GLN A 109 22.45 6.06 -7.40
N SER A 110 21.99 4.90 -6.94
CA SER A 110 22.65 4.19 -5.85
C SER A 110 24.09 3.89 -6.24
N ASP A 111 25.02 4.03 -5.29
CA ASP A 111 26.38 3.53 -5.43
C ASP A 111 26.41 2.08 -4.92
N PRO A 112 26.42 1.06 -5.80
CA PRO A 112 26.44 -0.34 -5.38
C PRO A 112 27.82 -0.78 -4.86
N SER A 113 28.85 0.07 -5.02
CA SER A 113 30.20 -0.18 -4.54
C SER A 113 30.53 0.52 -3.22
N ALA A 114 29.62 1.38 -2.75
CA ALA A 114 29.76 2.02 -1.45
C ALA A 114 29.73 0.96 -0.34
N GLU A 115 30.62 1.12 0.63
CA GLU A 115 30.54 0.35 1.86
C GLU A 115 29.19 0.60 2.53
N VAL A 116 28.49 -0.47 2.93
CA VAL A 116 27.15 -0.38 3.50
C VAL A 116 27.23 0.42 4.80
N PRO A 117 26.62 1.63 4.85
CA PRO A 117 26.69 2.44 6.05
C PRO A 117 25.80 1.85 7.14
N VAL A 118 26.26 1.91 8.39
CA VAL A 118 25.45 1.51 9.55
C VAL A 118 24.22 2.41 9.61
N THR A 119 23.05 1.80 9.56
CA THR A 119 21.74 2.45 9.59
C THR A 119 21.34 2.82 11.02
N GLY A 120 20.43 3.79 11.15
CA GLY A 120 19.88 4.17 12.47
C GLY A 120 19.12 3.04 13.18
N ALA A 121 18.56 2.09 12.41
CA ALA A 121 17.91 0.91 12.95
C ALA A 121 18.93 -0.07 13.58
N GLU A 122 20.10 -0.24 12.96
CA GLU A 122 21.20 -1.05 13.48
C GLU A 122 21.83 -0.42 14.73
N LEU A 123 21.90 0.91 14.82
CA LEU A 123 22.35 1.60 16.03
C LEU A 123 21.36 1.43 17.20
N GLY A 124 20.06 1.28 16.90
CA GLY A 124 19.00 1.14 17.91
C GLY A 124 18.77 -0.30 18.39
N SER A 125 19.27 -1.32 17.67
CA SER A 125 19.05 -2.74 18.01
C SER A 125 19.98 -3.26 19.11
N GLY A 126 21.06 -2.54 19.42
CA GLY A 126 22.03 -2.92 20.46
C GLY A 126 22.95 -4.09 20.06
N GLU A 127 22.91 -4.55 18.81
CA GLU A 127 23.86 -5.55 18.32
C GLU A 127 25.20 -4.90 17.95
N PRO A 128 26.36 -5.47 18.34
CA PRO A 128 27.64 -4.93 17.93
C PRO A 128 27.79 -5.08 16.42
N GLY A 129 27.88 -3.95 15.71
CA GLY A 129 28.01 -3.90 14.26
C GLY A 129 29.08 -4.87 13.75
N ALA A 130 28.71 -5.68 12.76
CA ALA A 130 29.59 -6.67 12.13
C ALA A 130 30.71 -5.97 11.34
N GLY A 131 31.74 -5.50 12.05
CA GLY A 131 32.84 -4.73 11.50
C GLY A 131 34.02 -4.66 12.47
N SER A 132 34.57 -5.82 12.86
CA SER A 132 35.86 -5.86 13.56
C SER A 132 36.69 -7.03 13.08
N GLY A 133 37.67 -6.74 12.22
CA GLY A 133 38.72 -7.66 11.83
C GLY A 133 40.01 -6.93 11.50
N ASN A 134 40.85 -6.67 12.52
CA ASN A 134 42.14 -7.35 12.66
C ASN A 134 42.88 -6.85 13.91
N GLY A 135 42.85 -7.64 14.98
CA GLY A 135 43.73 -7.46 16.12
C GLY A 135 45.12 -8.02 15.78
N ASN A 136 46.15 -7.18 15.84
CA ASN A 136 47.53 -7.65 15.91
C ASN A 136 48.17 -7.08 17.16
N GLY A 137 48.04 -7.83 18.25
CA GLY A 137 48.76 -7.57 19.49
C GLY A 137 50.21 -8.02 19.35
N ARG A 138 51.14 -7.12 19.70
CA ARG A 138 52.42 -7.50 20.31
C ARG A 138 52.77 -6.48 21.39
N LEU A 139 53.33 -7.07 22.44
CA LEU A 139 53.78 -6.55 23.73
C LEU A 139 54.62 -5.28 23.64
#